data_AF-A0A946MEB1-F1
#
_entry.id   AF-A0A946MEB1-F1
#
_cell.length_a   1.000
_cell.length_b   1.000
_cell.length_c   1.000
_cell.angle_alpha   90.00
_cell.angle_beta   90.00
_cell.angle_gamma   90.00
#
_symmetry.space_group_name_H-M   'P 1'
#
loop_
_entity.id
_entity.type
_entity.pdbx_description
1 polymer ?
#
loop_
_entity_poly.entity_id
_entity_poly.type
_entity_poly.pdbx_seq_one_letter_code
_entity_poly.pdbx_strand_id
1 'polypeptide(L)'
;ESRIRHQILLLLAMRADDASTEAVVSLLINDPPLEVAGFAIALSPYLQRDTNWDLLFPALFQALRHPIAAAAVLDLANYLCRNSKLTPHAATPISTQLVQLLTGVVGQLSMIEDGSIMKQHAGLTASEISEQVNQGVSLAVSLCDALALVGDPKLSSPVFQAMNLGHRRIQVEAAAALIKLEQDAGRQRLVTLAEEPAIRIRVLKYAEELSVIDEVDVQYTTPTARAEGELALYLAQPHIMGLPPARLELYDEAEMYWPGFDEQQTCFLFRYEYLLGDEPLMNIAIATPEVQSVTADLTHCNPEDIYALFAAEGVTHNEIFEMYANDLDSQAKIDIARLQRRAHDRGYEQIQLIQLGFFFGDRVLSAEATRAGVAGIVVVDAADDVWFAQQNVQRPLTAQDAYNIYKGRKLLATFNPELDSQHETSPESNSDDSV
;
A
#
# COMPACT_ATOMS: atom_id res chain seq x y z
N GLU A 1 -15.04 -1.17 32.37
CA GLU A 1 -14.98 -1.63 30.97
C GLU A 1 -13.70 -2.44 30.77
N SER A 2 -13.77 -3.58 30.08
CA SER A 2 -12.69 -4.59 30.08
C SER A 2 -12.00 -4.71 28.72
N ARG A 3 -10.69 -4.41 28.67
CA ARG A 3 -9.87 -4.52 27.45
C ARG A 3 -9.71 -5.96 26.93
N ILE A 4 -9.99 -6.98 27.74
CA ILE A 4 -9.87 -8.40 27.36
C ILE A 4 -11.16 -8.99 26.77
N ARG A 5 -12.22 -8.19 26.62
CA ARG A 5 -13.55 -8.67 26.19
C ARG A 5 -13.53 -9.38 24.83
N HIS A 6 -12.84 -8.79 23.84
CA HIS A 6 -12.72 -9.38 22.51
C HIS A 6 -12.01 -10.75 22.53
N GLN A 7 -11.11 -10.99 23.48
CA GLN A 7 -10.42 -12.28 23.64
C GLN A 7 -11.38 -13.35 24.19
N ILE A 8 -12.27 -12.98 25.12
CA ILE A 8 -13.30 -13.90 25.64
C ILE A 8 -14.28 -14.27 24.52
N LEU A 9 -14.71 -13.29 23.72
CA LEU A 9 -15.57 -13.53 22.57
C LEU A 9 -14.91 -14.43 21.53
N LEU A 10 -13.61 -14.20 21.25
CA LEU A 10 -12.82 -15.06 20.37
C LEU A 10 -12.80 -16.50 20.86
N LEU A 11 -12.52 -16.73 22.15
CA LEU A 11 -12.47 -18.08 22.73
C LEU A 11 -13.83 -18.79 22.63
N LEU A 12 -14.93 -18.08 22.85
CA LEU A 12 -16.28 -18.63 22.69
C LEU A 12 -16.58 -18.95 21.22
N ALA A 13 -16.28 -18.03 20.30
CA ALA A 13 -16.49 -18.23 18.87
C ALA A 13 -15.63 -19.40 18.32
N MET A 14 -14.42 -19.59 18.84
CA MET A 14 -13.54 -20.71 18.45
C MET A 14 -14.08 -22.08 18.83
N ARG A 15 -14.94 -22.17 19.87
CA ARG A 15 -15.57 -23.44 20.27
C ARG A 15 -16.60 -23.93 19.25
N ALA A 16 -17.22 -23.01 18.52
CA ALA A 16 -18.17 -23.27 17.44
C ALA A 16 -19.32 -24.25 17.82
N ASP A 17 -19.68 -24.30 19.11
CA ASP A 17 -20.87 -25.00 19.59
C ASP A 17 -22.05 -24.01 19.70
N ASP A 18 -23.29 -24.51 19.59
CA ASP A 18 -24.50 -23.69 19.54
C ASP A 18 -24.63 -22.76 20.76
N ALA A 19 -24.37 -23.28 21.97
CA ALA A 19 -24.44 -22.51 23.21
C ALA A 19 -23.40 -21.38 23.26
N SER A 20 -22.18 -21.64 22.79
CA SER A 20 -21.13 -20.62 22.70
C SER A 20 -21.47 -19.58 21.64
N THR A 21 -22.08 -19.99 20.53
CA THR A 21 -22.51 -19.10 19.44
C THR A 21 -23.62 -18.15 19.92
N GLU A 22 -24.65 -18.67 20.60
CA GLU A 22 -25.70 -17.87 21.23
C GLU A 22 -25.13 -16.88 22.26
N ALA A 23 -24.15 -17.33 23.07
CA ALA A 23 -23.49 -16.46 24.05
C ALA A 23 -22.73 -15.33 23.37
N VAL A 24 -22.01 -15.61 22.27
CA VAL A 24 -21.31 -14.59 21.47
C VAL A 24 -22.30 -13.57 20.92
N VAL A 25 -23.39 -14.01 20.31
CA VAL A 25 -24.42 -13.13 19.74
C VAL A 25 -25.04 -12.24 20.84
N SER A 26 -25.42 -12.83 21.96
CA SER A 26 -25.97 -12.08 23.11
C SER A 26 -24.99 -11.04 23.66
N LEU A 27 -23.71 -11.39 23.78
CA LEU A 27 -22.69 -10.46 24.26
C LEU A 27 -22.39 -9.35 23.26
N LEU A 28 -22.32 -9.63 21.97
CA LEU A 28 -22.12 -8.61 20.93
C LEU A 28 -23.28 -7.61 20.87
N ILE A 29 -24.51 -8.06 21.14
CA ILE A 29 -25.70 -7.20 21.16
C ILE A 29 -25.74 -6.35 22.43
N ASN A 30 -25.50 -6.95 23.60
CA ASN A 30 -25.77 -6.33 24.90
C ASN A 30 -24.56 -5.63 25.52
N ASP A 31 -23.35 -6.10 25.24
CA ASP A 31 -22.11 -5.58 25.82
C ASP A 31 -20.96 -5.66 24.78
N PRO A 32 -21.03 -4.88 23.68
CA PRO A 32 -20.10 -4.97 22.57
C PRO A 32 -18.64 -4.62 22.96
N PRO A 33 -17.63 -5.08 22.20
CA PRO A 33 -16.29 -4.50 22.25
C PRO A 33 -16.33 -2.98 22.05
N LEU A 34 -15.37 -2.23 22.62
CA LEU A 34 -15.30 -0.76 22.49
C LEU A 34 -14.68 -0.29 21.16
N GLU A 35 -13.87 -1.15 20.55
CA GLU A 35 -13.11 -0.83 19.35
C GLU A 35 -13.54 -1.73 18.19
N VAL A 36 -13.50 -1.19 16.97
CA VAL A 36 -13.84 -1.91 15.72
C VAL A 36 -12.99 -3.17 15.56
N ALA A 37 -11.70 -3.11 15.89
CA ALA A 37 -10.80 -4.27 15.84
C ALA A 37 -11.27 -5.42 16.75
N GLY A 38 -11.90 -5.09 17.89
CA GLY A 38 -12.45 -6.10 18.79
C GLY A 38 -13.61 -6.90 18.17
N PHE A 39 -14.43 -6.28 17.33
CA PHE A 39 -15.47 -6.97 16.56
C PHE A 39 -14.87 -7.87 15.49
N ALA A 40 -13.92 -7.36 14.71
CA ALA A 40 -13.25 -8.15 13.67
C ALA A 40 -12.59 -9.41 14.27
N ILE A 41 -11.90 -9.27 15.41
CA ILE A 41 -11.30 -10.41 16.13
C ILE A 41 -12.39 -11.39 16.59
N ALA A 42 -13.45 -10.90 17.22
CA ALA A 42 -14.52 -11.75 17.75
C ALA A 42 -15.27 -12.53 16.66
N LEU A 43 -15.43 -11.95 15.47
CA LEU A 43 -16.14 -12.57 14.35
C LEU A 43 -15.22 -13.42 13.44
N SER A 44 -13.90 -13.24 13.51
CA SER A 44 -12.94 -13.93 12.63
C SER A 44 -13.07 -15.47 12.60
N PRO A 45 -13.40 -16.19 13.70
CA PRO A 45 -13.55 -17.65 13.62
C PRO A 45 -14.67 -18.12 12.70
N TYR A 46 -15.73 -17.32 12.55
CA TYR A 46 -16.85 -17.61 11.66
C TYR A 46 -16.51 -17.41 10.19
N LEU A 47 -15.39 -16.76 9.84
CA LEU A 47 -14.92 -16.68 8.45
C LEU A 47 -14.20 -17.97 8.01
N GLN A 48 -13.65 -18.70 8.98
CA GLN A 48 -12.80 -19.87 8.74
C GLN A 48 -13.54 -21.21 8.90
N ARG A 49 -14.73 -21.20 9.52
CA ARG A 49 -15.45 -22.41 9.90
C ARG A 49 -16.95 -22.27 9.63
N ASP A 50 -17.56 -23.37 9.22
CA ASP A 50 -19.01 -23.45 9.10
C ASP A 50 -19.64 -23.59 10.50
N THR A 51 -20.76 -22.92 10.71
CA THR A 51 -21.54 -22.99 11.96
C THR A 51 -23.03 -22.93 11.64
N ASN A 52 -23.87 -23.02 12.67
CA ASN A 52 -25.30 -22.79 12.51
C ASN A 52 -25.58 -21.29 12.35
N TRP A 53 -25.67 -20.84 11.09
CA TRP A 53 -25.87 -19.43 10.75
C TRP A 53 -27.19 -18.83 11.25
N ASP A 54 -28.21 -19.67 11.50
CA ASP A 54 -29.51 -19.24 12.04
C ASP A 54 -29.40 -18.75 13.49
N LEU A 55 -28.36 -19.16 14.21
CA LEU A 55 -28.05 -18.64 15.56
C LEU A 55 -27.46 -17.22 15.51
N LEU A 56 -26.74 -16.89 14.43
CA LEU A 56 -26.18 -15.57 14.23
C LEU A 56 -27.21 -14.63 13.61
N PHE A 57 -27.80 -15.00 12.48
CA PHE A 57 -28.70 -14.15 11.73
C PHE A 57 -30.13 -14.68 11.78
N PRO A 58 -31.13 -13.80 11.98
CA PRO A 58 -31.05 -12.34 11.94
C PRO A 58 -30.72 -11.67 13.29
N ALA A 59 -30.52 -12.44 14.37
CA ALA A 59 -30.38 -11.89 15.73
C ALA A 59 -29.27 -10.84 15.87
N LEU A 60 -28.11 -11.09 15.26
CA LEU A 60 -26.94 -10.23 15.30
C LEU A 60 -27.17 -8.85 14.66
N PHE A 61 -28.17 -8.68 13.79
CA PHE A 61 -28.53 -7.35 13.27
C PHE A 61 -29.04 -6.40 14.37
N GLN A 62 -29.41 -6.90 15.54
CA GLN A 62 -29.71 -6.03 16.68
C GLN A 62 -28.47 -5.25 17.16
N ALA A 63 -27.26 -5.71 16.85
CA ALA A 63 -26.02 -5.00 17.15
C ALA A 63 -25.77 -3.78 16.24
N LEU A 64 -26.53 -3.60 15.14
CA LEU A 64 -26.41 -2.43 14.26
C LEU A 64 -26.69 -1.10 14.96
N ARG A 65 -27.33 -1.12 16.13
CA ARG A 65 -27.51 0.06 17.00
C ARG A 65 -26.19 0.62 17.55
N HIS A 66 -25.12 -0.17 17.51
CA HIS A 66 -23.79 0.22 17.95
C HIS A 66 -22.94 0.60 16.72
N PRO A 67 -22.52 1.87 16.57
CA PRO A 67 -21.79 2.33 15.37
C PRO A 67 -20.54 1.51 15.05
N ILE A 68 -19.76 1.18 16.09
CA ILE A 68 -18.53 0.39 16.01
C ILE A 68 -18.74 -1.07 15.57
N ALA A 69 -19.97 -1.59 15.67
CA ALA A 69 -20.33 -2.95 15.31
C ALA A 69 -20.83 -3.07 13.87
N ALA A 70 -21.49 -2.01 13.39
CA ALA A 70 -22.40 -2.10 12.26
C ALA A 70 -21.73 -2.57 10.98
N ALA A 71 -20.56 -2.00 10.64
CA ALA A 71 -19.80 -2.39 9.46
C ALA A 71 -19.38 -3.87 9.51
N ALA A 72 -18.78 -4.31 10.64
CA ALA A 72 -18.29 -5.68 10.78
C ALA A 72 -19.41 -6.74 10.74
N VAL A 73 -20.58 -6.44 11.32
CA VAL A 73 -21.75 -7.32 11.27
C VAL A 73 -22.29 -7.45 9.85
N LEU A 74 -22.37 -6.33 9.11
CA LEU A 74 -22.80 -6.32 7.71
C LEU A 74 -21.79 -7.03 6.82
N ASP A 75 -20.50 -6.79 6.98
CA ASP A 75 -19.44 -7.43 6.19
C ASP A 75 -19.48 -8.96 6.35
N LEU A 76 -19.74 -9.47 7.56
CA LEU A 76 -19.93 -10.91 7.78
C LEU A 76 -21.17 -11.43 7.03
N ALA A 77 -22.31 -10.74 7.12
CA ALA A 77 -23.53 -11.14 6.41
C ALA A 77 -23.31 -11.14 4.88
N ASN A 78 -22.66 -10.10 4.36
CA ASN A 78 -22.35 -9.95 2.94
C ASN A 78 -21.42 -11.07 2.46
N TYR A 79 -20.34 -11.34 3.22
CA TYR A 79 -19.42 -12.43 2.94
C TYR A 79 -20.12 -13.79 2.88
N LEU A 80 -20.98 -14.09 3.86
CA LEU A 80 -21.73 -15.34 3.91
C LEU A 80 -22.72 -15.47 2.73
N CYS A 81 -23.34 -14.37 2.32
CA CYS A 81 -24.21 -14.36 1.15
C CYS A 81 -23.45 -14.61 -0.16
N ARG A 82 -22.31 -13.94 -0.37
CA ARG A 82 -21.44 -14.14 -1.54
C ARG A 82 -20.92 -15.58 -1.65
N ASN A 83 -20.66 -16.22 -0.51
CA ASN A 83 -20.27 -17.64 -0.44
C ASN A 83 -21.47 -18.62 -0.42
N SER A 84 -22.69 -18.14 -0.74
CA SER A 84 -23.91 -18.95 -0.79
C SER A 84 -24.29 -19.65 0.52
N LYS A 85 -23.80 -19.17 1.67
CA LYS A 85 -24.15 -19.67 3.01
C LYS A 85 -25.44 -19.06 3.56
N LEU A 86 -25.74 -17.82 3.18
CA LEU A 86 -26.96 -17.10 3.54
C LEU A 86 -27.63 -16.51 2.29
N THR A 87 -28.36 -17.34 1.54
CA THR A 87 -29.12 -16.94 0.35
C THR A 87 -30.60 -17.30 0.51
N PRO A 88 -31.55 -16.33 0.42
CA PRO A 88 -31.33 -14.90 0.17
C PRO A 88 -30.59 -14.20 1.31
N HIS A 89 -30.10 -12.99 1.07
CA HIS A 89 -29.35 -12.21 2.07
C HIS A 89 -30.15 -12.07 3.37
N ALA A 90 -29.53 -12.35 4.52
CA ALA A 90 -30.23 -12.41 5.81
C ALA A 90 -30.87 -11.07 6.22
N ALA A 91 -30.36 -9.94 5.72
CA ALA A 91 -30.92 -8.62 6.01
C ALA A 91 -32.16 -8.25 5.17
N THR A 92 -32.63 -9.12 4.29
CA THR A 92 -33.84 -8.86 3.46
C THR A 92 -35.04 -8.36 4.29
N PRO A 93 -35.36 -8.91 5.47
CA PRO A 93 -36.49 -8.43 6.29
C PRO A 93 -36.30 -7.03 6.89
N ILE A 94 -35.06 -6.54 6.97
CA ILE A 94 -34.70 -5.25 7.58
C ILE A 94 -34.16 -4.25 6.55
N SER A 95 -34.41 -4.48 5.26
CA SER A 95 -33.91 -3.64 4.16
C SER A 95 -34.25 -2.15 4.32
N THR A 96 -35.47 -1.83 4.77
CA THR A 96 -35.89 -0.46 5.09
C THR A 96 -35.02 0.19 6.18
N GLN A 97 -34.59 -0.58 7.19
CA GLN A 97 -33.70 -0.09 8.25
C GLN A 97 -32.30 0.17 7.70
N LEU A 98 -31.80 -0.69 6.80
CA LEU A 98 -30.52 -0.48 6.13
C LEU A 98 -30.53 0.79 5.27
N VAL A 99 -31.62 1.04 4.55
CA VAL A 99 -31.84 2.28 3.78
C VAL A 99 -31.77 3.51 4.68
N GLN A 100 -32.45 3.47 5.84
CA GLN A 100 -32.42 4.58 6.80
C GLN A 100 -31.01 4.80 7.36
N LEU A 101 -30.30 3.71 7.68
CA LEU A 101 -28.93 3.79 8.19
C LEU A 101 -27.97 4.38 7.14
N LEU A 102 -28.05 3.93 5.88
CA LEU A 102 -27.22 4.47 4.80
C LEU A 102 -27.51 5.95 4.56
N THR A 103 -28.79 6.33 4.54
CA THR A 103 -29.20 7.74 4.39
C THR A 103 -28.62 8.61 5.51
N GLY A 104 -28.66 8.13 6.75
CA GLY A 104 -28.08 8.84 7.90
C GLY A 104 -26.58 9.01 7.80
N VAL A 105 -25.85 7.95 7.45
CA VAL A 105 -24.39 7.96 7.29
C VAL A 105 -23.98 8.88 6.15
N VAL A 106 -24.66 8.81 5.00
CA VAL A 106 -24.39 9.69 3.85
C VAL A 106 -24.64 11.15 4.22
N GLY A 107 -25.72 11.45 4.95
CA GLY A 107 -25.99 12.80 5.44
C GLY A 107 -24.87 13.33 6.35
N GLN A 108 -24.39 12.52 7.28
CA GLN A 108 -23.28 12.90 8.15
C GLN A 108 -21.99 13.14 7.37
N LEU A 109 -21.62 12.25 6.46
CA LEU A 109 -20.41 12.40 5.64
C LEU A 109 -20.49 13.64 4.74
N SER A 110 -21.65 13.91 4.14
CA SER A 110 -21.87 15.11 3.32
C SER A 110 -21.68 16.41 4.13
N MET A 111 -22.11 16.44 5.39
CA MET A 111 -21.91 17.59 6.29
C MET A 111 -20.45 17.77 6.71
N ILE A 112 -19.66 16.70 6.70
CA ILE A 112 -18.21 16.77 6.93
C ILE A 112 -17.54 17.36 5.68
N GLU A 113 -17.90 16.86 4.49
CA GLU A 113 -17.35 17.30 3.20
C GLU A 113 -17.60 18.80 2.92
N ASP A 114 -18.78 19.32 3.27
CA ASP A 114 -19.12 20.74 3.06
C ASP A 114 -18.70 21.67 4.22
N GLY A 115 -18.11 21.11 5.28
CA GLY A 115 -17.65 21.83 6.47
C GLY A 115 -18.75 22.29 7.43
N SER A 116 -20.02 21.94 7.19
CA SER A 116 -21.14 22.31 8.05
C SER A 116 -21.08 21.65 9.43
N ILE A 117 -20.42 20.49 9.56
CA ILE A 117 -20.28 19.81 10.85
C ILE A 117 -19.52 20.67 11.88
N MET A 118 -18.52 21.45 11.45
CA MET A 118 -17.76 22.35 12.33
C MET A 118 -18.63 23.46 12.90
N LYS A 119 -19.63 23.91 12.13
CA LYS A 119 -20.58 24.95 12.56
C LYS A 119 -21.56 24.41 13.59
N GLN A 120 -21.95 23.15 13.46
CA GLN A 120 -22.91 22.54 14.37
C GLN A 120 -22.27 22.00 15.63
N HIS A 121 -21.01 21.56 15.59
CA HIS A 121 -20.32 20.87 16.67
C HIS A 121 -18.93 21.50 16.90
N ALA A 122 -18.91 22.74 17.39
CA ALA A 122 -17.73 23.59 17.55
C ALA A 122 -16.64 23.08 18.53
N GLY A 123 -16.76 21.85 19.03
CA GLY A 123 -15.82 21.23 19.99
C GLY A 123 -15.13 19.96 19.48
N LEU A 124 -15.39 19.52 18.23
CA LEU A 124 -14.76 18.32 17.68
C LEU A 124 -13.30 18.61 17.30
N THR A 125 -12.41 17.73 17.74
CA THR A 125 -11.00 17.71 17.33
C THR A 125 -10.83 17.08 15.95
N ALA A 126 -9.75 17.42 15.25
CA ALA A 126 -9.43 16.81 13.94
C ALA A 126 -9.35 15.27 14.01
N SER A 127 -8.89 14.72 15.14
CA SER A 127 -8.82 13.28 15.37
C SER A 127 -10.21 12.65 15.44
N GLU A 128 -11.15 13.25 16.17
CA GLU A 128 -12.52 12.75 16.29
C GLU A 128 -13.26 12.82 14.95
N ILE A 129 -13.03 13.86 14.16
CA ILE A 129 -13.59 13.99 12.81
C ILE A 129 -13.04 12.90 11.90
N SER A 130 -11.73 12.67 11.91
CA SER A 130 -11.10 11.60 11.14
C SER A 130 -11.64 10.22 11.52
N GLU A 131 -11.84 9.96 12.81
CA GLU A 131 -12.44 8.71 13.29
C GLU A 131 -13.89 8.55 12.79
N GLN A 132 -14.71 9.61 12.87
CA GLN A 132 -16.08 9.60 12.34
C GLN A 132 -16.12 9.36 10.83
N VAL A 133 -15.23 9.99 10.07
CA VAL A 133 -15.10 9.75 8.62
C VAL A 133 -14.75 8.30 8.36
N ASN A 134 -13.73 7.75 9.03
CA ASN A 134 -13.30 6.36 8.82
C ASN A 134 -14.41 5.35 9.14
N GLN A 135 -15.12 5.52 10.25
CA GLN A 135 -16.24 4.67 10.64
C GLN A 135 -17.41 4.81 9.66
N GLY A 136 -17.76 6.04 9.28
CA GLY A 136 -18.82 6.33 8.32
C GLY A 136 -18.54 5.76 6.94
N VAL A 137 -17.32 5.90 6.43
CA VAL A 137 -16.87 5.33 5.15
C VAL A 137 -16.99 3.81 5.19
N SER A 138 -16.49 3.16 6.25
CA SER A 138 -16.58 1.70 6.37
C SER A 138 -18.03 1.23 6.38
N LEU A 139 -18.91 1.88 7.16
CA LEU A 139 -20.31 1.51 7.24
C LEU A 139 -21.07 1.78 5.93
N ALA A 140 -20.81 2.90 5.25
CA ALA A 140 -21.42 3.22 3.96
C ALA A 140 -21.08 2.17 2.89
N VAL A 141 -19.81 1.73 2.85
CA VAL A 141 -19.35 0.66 1.96
C VAL A 141 -20.11 -0.65 2.26
N SER A 142 -20.13 -1.12 3.51
CA SER A 142 -20.81 -2.36 3.89
C SER A 142 -22.32 -2.31 3.59
N LEU A 143 -22.96 -1.14 3.75
CA LEU A 143 -24.37 -0.92 3.45
C LEU A 143 -24.68 -0.93 1.95
N CYS A 144 -23.83 -0.31 1.12
CA CYS A 144 -23.99 -0.36 -0.33
C CYS A 144 -23.96 -1.81 -0.84
N ASP A 145 -23.00 -2.59 -0.36
CA ASP A 145 -22.88 -4.01 -0.69
C ASP A 145 -24.06 -4.83 -0.17
N ALA A 146 -24.49 -4.62 1.08
CA ALA A 146 -25.64 -5.31 1.65
C ALA A 146 -26.93 -5.05 0.85
N LEU A 147 -27.19 -3.80 0.44
CA LEU A 147 -28.35 -3.45 -0.38
C LEU A 147 -28.26 -4.07 -1.77
N ALA A 148 -27.08 -4.12 -2.38
CA ALA A 148 -26.86 -4.80 -3.64
C ALA A 148 -27.11 -6.32 -3.56
N LEU A 149 -26.68 -6.96 -2.47
CA LEU A 149 -26.91 -8.39 -2.22
C LEU A 149 -28.36 -8.71 -1.86
N VAL A 150 -29.09 -7.78 -1.24
CA VAL A 150 -30.55 -7.89 -1.08
C VAL A 150 -31.24 -7.84 -2.45
N GLY A 151 -30.73 -7.04 -3.39
CA GLY A 151 -31.10 -7.11 -4.80
C GLY A 151 -32.47 -6.54 -5.15
N ASP A 152 -33.04 -5.62 -4.33
CA ASP A 152 -34.28 -4.90 -4.67
C ASP A 152 -33.94 -3.55 -5.32
N PRO A 153 -34.20 -3.35 -6.64
CA PRO A 153 -33.89 -2.11 -7.35
C PRO A 153 -34.56 -0.86 -6.75
N LYS A 154 -35.64 -1.01 -5.99
CA LYS A 154 -36.33 0.11 -5.31
C LYS A 154 -35.49 0.73 -4.19
N LEU A 155 -34.46 0.03 -3.72
CA LEU A 155 -33.56 0.49 -2.66
C LEU A 155 -32.35 1.26 -3.19
N SER A 156 -32.32 1.60 -4.49
CA SER A 156 -31.20 2.28 -5.14
C SER A 156 -31.02 3.74 -4.73
N SER A 157 -32.07 4.44 -4.28
CA SER A 157 -32.00 5.90 -4.02
C SER A 157 -30.92 6.31 -2.99
N PRO A 158 -30.77 5.65 -1.83
CA PRO A 158 -29.67 5.97 -0.91
C PRO A 158 -28.28 5.61 -1.46
N VAL A 159 -28.20 4.56 -2.30
CA VAL A 159 -26.93 4.16 -2.95
C VAL A 159 -26.50 5.23 -3.96
N PHE A 160 -27.45 5.83 -4.69
CA PHE A 160 -27.20 7.01 -5.52
C PHE A 160 -26.66 8.20 -4.72
N GLN A 161 -27.20 8.45 -3.53
CA GLN A 161 -26.69 9.53 -2.67
C GLN A 161 -25.26 9.23 -2.21
N ALA A 162 -24.97 7.99 -1.83
CA ALA A 162 -23.61 7.56 -1.47
C ALA A 162 -22.61 7.73 -2.62
N MET A 163 -23.02 7.41 -3.86
CA MET A 163 -22.20 7.59 -5.06
C MET A 163 -21.84 9.06 -5.33
N ASN A 164 -22.63 10.01 -4.83
CA ASN A 164 -22.40 11.44 -5.02
C ASN A 164 -21.51 12.08 -3.94
N LEU A 165 -21.13 11.35 -2.88
CA LEU A 165 -20.15 11.82 -1.91
C LEU A 165 -18.77 11.98 -2.56
N GLY A 166 -17.93 12.88 -2.06
CA GLY A 166 -16.56 13.08 -2.56
C GLY A 166 -15.63 11.89 -2.34
N HIS A 167 -15.89 11.07 -1.32
CA HIS A 167 -15.01 9.97 -0.93
C HIS A 167 -14.97 8.80 -1.94
N ARG A 168 -13.83 8.63 -2.62
CA ARG A 168 -13.65 7.68 -3.74
C ARG A 168 -13.98 6.22 -3.43
N ARG A 169 -13.59 5.70 -2.26
CA ARG A 169 -13.93 4.33 -1.85
C ARG A 169 -15.45 4.09 -1.79
N ILE A 170 -16.22 5.09 -1.33
CA ILE A 170 -17.69 4.99 -1.28
C ILE A 170 -18.24 5.05 -2.70
N GLN A 171 -17.74 5.95 -3.53
CA GLN A 171 -18.19 6.07 -4.92
C GLN A 171 -18.01 4.77 -5.70
N VAL A 172 -16.86 4.10 -5.57
CA VAL A 172 -16.59 2.81 -6.21
C VAL A 172 -17.57 1.73 -5.72
N GLU A 173 -17.77 1.61 -4.41
CA GLU A 173 -18.69 0.60 -3.86
C GLU A 173 -20.14 0.87 -4.24
N ALA A 174 -20.58 2.13 -4.16
CA ALA A 174 -21.93 2.55 -4.53
C ALA A 174 -22.18 2.36 -6.04
N ALA A 175 -21.20 2.65 -6.90
CA ALA A 175 -21.31 2.41 -8.33
C ALA A 175 -21.44 0.91 -8.63
N ALA A 176 -20.60 0.06 -8.02
CA ALA A 176 -20.69 -1.39 -8.15
C ALA A 176 -22.05 -1.94 -7.65
N ALA A 177 -22.54 -1.42 -6.52
CA ALA A 177 -23.86 -1.75 -5.98
C ALA A 177 -24.99 -1.36 -6.93
N LEU A 178 -24.92 -0.17 -7.54
CA LEU A 178 -25.91 0.31 -8.50
C LEU A 178 -25.96 -0.55 -9.78
N ILE A 179 -24.82 -1.05 -10.26
CA ILE A 179 -24.78 -1.98 -11.39
C ILE A 179 -25.55 -3.27 -11.06
N LYS A 180 -25.33 -3.84 -9.86
CA LYS A 180 -26.05 -5.02 -9.37
C LYS A 180 -27.55 -4.78 -9.16
N LEU A 181 -27.95 -3.53 -8.90
CA LEU A 181 -29.34 -3.08 -8.79
C LEU A 181 -29.94 -2.63 -10.14
N GLU A 182 -29.29 -3.00 -11.26
CA GLU A 182 -29.75 -2.71 -12.62
C GLU A 182 -29.86 -1.21 -12.94
N GLN A 183 -28.99 -0.38 -12.35
CA GLN A 183 -28.96 1.06 -12.59
C GLN A 183 -27.75 1.44 -13.46
N ASP A 184 -28.00 1.89 -14.69
CA ASP A 184 -26.95 2.23 -15.68
C ASP A 184 -26.00 3.33 -15.23
N ALA A 185 -26.46 4.27 -14.40
CA ALA A 185 -25.61 5.32 -13.84
C ALA A 185 -24.42 4.76 -13.03
N GLY A 186 -24.57 3.58 -12.42
CA GLY A 186 -23.48 2.88 -11.75
C GLY A 186 -22.37 2.48 -12.72
N ARG A 187 -22.72 1.99 -13.93
CA ARG A 187 -21.74 1.61 -14.98
C ARG A 187 -20.92 2.82 -15.41
N GLN A 188 -21.62 3.90 -15.79
CA GLN A 188 -20.97 5.13 -16.22
C GLN A 188 -20.02 5.68 -15.16
N ARG A 189 -20.44 5.67 -13.88
CA ARG A 189 -19.60 6.16 -12.80
C ARG A 189 -18.40 5.25 -12.56
N LEU A 190 -18.59 3.94 -12.48
CA LEU A 190 -17.50 2.98 -12.23
C LEU A 190 -16.42 3.08 -13.30
N VAL A 191 -16.81 3.13 -14.58
CA VAL A 191 -15.88 3.28 -15.71
C VAL A 191 -15.09 4.58 -15.62
N THR A 192 -15.76 5.70 -15.31
CA THR A 192 -15.09 7.01 -15.19
C THR A 192 -14.06 7.01 -14.05
N LEU A 193 -14.33 6.29 -12.96
CA LEU A 193 -13.44 6.23 -11.81
C LEU A 193 -12.10 5.52 -12.10
N ALA A 194 -11.97 4.82 -13.22
CA ALA A 194 -10.70 4.22 -13.65
C ALA A 194 -9.62 5.27 -13.97
N GLU A 195 -10.01 6.51 -14.26
CA GLU A 195 -9.07 7.63 -14.48
C GLU A 195 -8.19 7.87 -13.24
N GLU A 196 -8.72 7.65 -12.03
CA GLU A 196 -8.05 7.98 -10.78
C GLU A 196 -7.08 6.88 -10.33
N PRO A 197 -5.74 7.11 -10.32
CA PRO A 197 -4.76 6.07 -10.04
C PRO A 197 -5.00 5.32 -8.71
N ALA A 198 -5.25 6.06 -7.63
CA ALA A 198 -5.34 5.50 -6.27
C ALA A 198 -6.50 4.52 -6.05
N ILE A 199 -7.50 4.51 -6.93
CA ILE A 199 -8.62 3.56 -6.88
C ILE A 199 -8.73 2.68 -8.12
N ARG A 200 -7.89 2.91 -9.14
CA ARG A 200 -7.97 2.24 -10.44
C ARG A 200 -7.98 0.73 -10.32
N ILE A 201 -7.06 0.15 -9.55
CA ILE A 201 -6.98 -1.31 -9.37
C ILE A 201 -8.27 -1.90 -8.81
N ARG A 202 -8.90 -1.21 -7.85
CA ARG A 202 -10.19 -1.62 -7.30
C ARG A 202 -11.31 -1.51 -8.35
N VAL A 203 -11.31 -0.43 -9.13
CA VAL A 203 -12.27 -0.21 -10.22
C VAL A 203 -12.15 -1.31 -11.27
N LEU A 204 -10.93 -1.60 -11.74
CA LEU A 204 -10.68 -2.65 -12.74
C LEU A 204 -11.16 -4.01 -12.25
N LYS A 205 -10.85 -4.37 -10.99
CA LYS A 205 -11.34 -5.61 -10.38
C LYS A 205 -12.87 -5.69 -10.37
N TYR A 206 -13.56 -4.62 -9.94
CA TYR A 206 -15.03 -4.61 -9.98
C TYR A 206 -15.58 -4.61 -11.41
N ALA A 207 -14.92 -3.94 -12.34
CA ALA A 207 -15.33 -3.94 -13.73
C ALA A 207 -15.22 -5.33 -14.36
N GLU A 208 -14.16 -6.09 -14.03
CA GLU A 208 -14.00 -7.50 -14.40
C GLU A 208 -15.11 -8.37 -13.77
N GLU A 209 -15.31 -8.28 -12.45
CA GLU A 209 -16.34 -9.04 -11.71
C GLU A 209 -17.77 -8.77 -12.23
N LEU A 210 -18.06 -7.54 -12.65
CA LEU A 210 -19.36 -7.10 -13.15
C LEU A 210 -19.50 -7.17 -14.67
N SER A 211 -18.48 -7.68 -15.37
CA SER A 211 -18.46 -7.81 -16.84
C SER A 211 -18.69 -6.49 -17.58
N VAL A 212 -18.06 -5.41 -17.10
CA VAL A 212 -18.04 -4.06 -17.71
C VAL A 212 -16.64 -3.55 -18.01
N ILE A 213 -15.62 -4.41 -17.90
CA ILE A 213 -14.22 -4.04 -18.15
C ILE A 213 -13.99 -3.51 -19.57
N ASP A 214 -14.73 -4.03 -20.56
CA ASP A 214 -14.64 -3.60 -21.96
C ASP A 214 -15.15 -2.17 -22.19
N GLU A 215 -15.88 -1.60 -21.23
CA GLU A 215 -16.33 -0.20 -21.26
C GLU A 215 -15.27 0.76 -20.70
N VAL A 216 -14.27 0.25 -19.97
CA VAL A 216 -13.15 1.05 -19.45
C VAL A 216 -12.23 1.45 -20.60
N ASP A 217 -11.86 2.72 -20.64
CA ASP A 217 -10.90 3.20 -21.64
C ASP A 217 -9.60 2.40 -21.55
N VAL A 218 -9.15 1.89 -22.70
CA VAL A 218 -7.95 1.05 -22.84
C VAL A 218 -6.71 1.68 -22.24
N GLN A 219 -6.62 3.02 -22.23
CA GLN A 219 -5.48 3.70 -21.63
C GLN A 219 -5.32 3.39 -20.13
N TYR A 220 -6.43 3.12 -19.41
CA TYR A 220 -6.43 2.80 -17.98
C TYR A 220 -6.31 1.30 -17.68
N THR A 221 -6.26 0.44 -18.70
CA THR A 221 -6.14 -1.01 -18.52
C THR A 221 -4.75 -1.55 -18.88
N THR A 222 -3.88 -0.70 -19.43
CA THR A 222 -2.49 -1.02 -19.80
C THR A 222 -1.66 -1.49 -18.58
N PRO A 223 -0.60 -2.29 -18.79
CA PRO A 223 0.33 -2.66 -17.71
C PRO A 223 0.88 -1.45 -16.96
N THR A 224 1.28 -0.41 -17.69
CA THR A 224 1.77 0.86 -17.11
C THR A 224 0.72 1.55 -16.24
N ALA A 225 -0.53 1.64 -16.70
CA ALA A 225 -1.60 2.27 -15.91
C ALA A 225 -1.99 1.44 -14.67
N ARG A 226 -1.87 0.10 -14.75
CA ARG A 226 -2.02 -0.77 -13.58
C ARG A 226 -0.88 -0.54 -12.59
N ALA A 227 0.37 -0.53 -13.05
CA ALA A 227 1.54 -0.24 -12.21
C ALA A 227 1.43 1.16 -11.53
N GLU A 228 1.01 2.18 -12.27
CA GLU A 228 0.74 3.52 -11.72
C GLU A 228 -0.32 3.46 -10.61
N GLY A 229 -1.40 2.70 -10.82
CA GLY A 229 -2.48 2.57 -9.85
C GLY A 229 -2.07 1.82 -8.57
N GLU A 230 -1.24 0.78 -8.71
CA GLU A 230 -0.67 0.06 -7.57
C GLU A 230 0.26 0.96 -6.75
N LEU A 231 1.12 1.72 -7.41
CA LEU A 231 2.00 2.68 -6.73
C LEU A 231 1.21 3.81 -6.05
N ALA A 232 0.20 4.37 -6.71
CA ALA A 232 -0.65 5.40 -6.12
C ALA A 232 -1.35 4.90 -4.85
N LEU A 233 -1.86 3.66 -4.88
CA LEU A 233 -2.49 3.03 -3.72
C LEU A 233 -1.49 2.77 -2.59
N TYR A 234 -0.28 2.30 -2.93
CA TYR A 234 0.80 2.07 -1.97
C TYR A 234 1.23 3.37 -1.27
N LEU A 235 1.50 4.43 -2.03
CA LEU A 235 1.90 5.72 -1.48
C LEU A 235 0.81 6.34 -0.60
N ALA A 236 -0.46 6.08 -0.91
CA ALA A 236 -1.60 6.52 -0.10
C ALA A 236 -1.73 5.79 1.25
N GLN A 237 -0.96 4.74 1.53
CA GLN A 237 -1.04 4.03 2.80
C GLN A 237 -0.58 4.94 3.97
N PRO A 238 -1.25 4.88 5.15
CA PRO A 238 -0.97 5.77 6.29
C PRO A 238 0.47 5.78 6.79
N HIS A 239 1.21 4.68 6.63
CA HIS A 239 2.59 4.54 7.08
C HIS A 239 3.63 4.90 6.00
N ILE A 240 3.18 5.27 4.80
CA ILE A 240 4.02 5.74 3.70
C ILE A 240 3.88 7.26 3.59
N MET A 241 2.85 7.76 2.90
CA MET A 241 2.54 9.20 2.85
C MET A 241 1.14 9.53 3.39
N GLY A 242 0.24 8.55 3.48
CA GLY A 242 -1.12 8.71 4.00
C GLY A 242 -2.10 9.44 3.08
N LEU A 243 -1.65 9.88 1.91
CA LEU A 243 -2.50 10.45 0.85
C LEU A 243 -1.91 10.09 -0.52
N PRO A 244 -2.76 9.98 -1.58
CA PRO A 244 -2.25 9.74 -2.92
C PRO A 244 -1.43 10.94 -3.43
N PRO A 245 -0.44 10.69 -4.31
CA PRO A 245 0.35 11.76 -4.91
C PRO A 245 -0.52 12.65 -5.80
N ALA A 246 -0.12 13.93 -5.93
CA ALA A 246 -0.79 14.90 -6.81
C ALA A 246 -0.49 14.63 -8.29
N ARG A 247 0.70 14.07 -8.57
CA ARG A 247 1.13 13.69 -9.91
C ARG A 247 1.96 12.41 -9.85
N LEU A 248 1.74 11.54 -10.83
CA LEU A 248 2.56 10.39 -11.16
C LEU A 248 2.93 10.47 -12.64
N GLU A 249 4.19 10.24 -12.96
CA GLU A 249 4.70 10.27 -14.32
C GLU A 249 5.67 9.09 -14.52
N LEU A 250 5.47 8.33 -15.60
CA LEU A 250 6.40 7.27 -15.95
C LEU A 250 7.79 7.88 -16.17
N TYR A 251 8.75 7.44 -15.39
CA TYR A 251 10.13 7.90 -15.44
C TYR A 251 10.99 7.00 -16.32
N ASP A 252 10.85 5.68 -16.15
CA ASP A 252 11.57 4.68 -16.94
C ASP A 252 10.80 3.35 -16.97
N GLU A 253 11.01 2.58 -18.03
CA GLU A 253 10.44 1.25 -18.25
C GLU A 253 11.53 0.32 -18.81
N ALA A 254 11.70 -0.84 -18.18
CA ALA A 254 12.69 -1.82 -18.61
C ALA A 254 12.19 -3.24 -18.41
N GLU A 255 12.57 -4.15 -19.30
CA GLU A 255 12.35 -5.58 -19.11
C GLU A 255 13.64 -6.26 -18.65
N MET A 256 13.62 -6.91 -17.49
CA MET A 256 14.81 -7.54 -16.90
C MET A 256 14.47 -8.76 -16.05
N TYR A 257 15.40 -9.71 -15.95
CA TYR A 257 15.33 -10.78 -14.96
C TYR A 257 15.57 -10.18 -13.58
N TRP A 258 14.54 -10.26 -12.73
CA TRP A 258 14.56 -9.72 -11.38
C TRP A 258 14.92 -10.80 -10.36
N PRO A 259 15.77 -10.52 -9.36
CA PRO A 259 16.09 -11.49 -8.31
C PRO A 259 14.83 -12.04 -7.63
N GLY A 260 14.70 -13.36 -7.59
CA GLY A 260 13.55 -14.04 -6.99
C GLY A 260 12.42 -14.39 -7.96
N PHE A 261 12.52 -13.99 -9.24
CA PHE A 261 11.57 -14.34 -10.29
C PHE A 261 12.23 -15.24 -11.34
N ASP A 262 11.50 -16.26 -11.81
CA ASP A 262 11.98 -17.19 -12.84
C ASP A 262 11.86 -16.60 -14.26
N GLU A 263 10.88 -15.71 -14.45
CA GLU A 263 10.58 -15.07 -15.74
C GLU A 263 11.03 -13.61 -15.75
N GLN A 264 11.26 -13.06 -16.95
CA GLN A 264 11.58 -11.65 -17.14
C GLN A 264 10.40 -10.79 -16.65
N GLN A 265 10.70 -9.71 -15.94
CA GLN A 265 9.72 -8.79 -15.39
C GLN A 265 9.77 -7.47 -16.16
N THR A 266 8.60 -6.90 -16.44
CA THR A 266 8.49 -5.51 -16.88
C THR A 266 8.48 -4.60 -15.64
N CYS A 267 9.52 -3.80 -15.48
CA CYS A 267 9.78 -2.96 -14.32
C CYS A 267 9.50 -1.48 -14.64
N PHE A 268 8.59 -0.85 -13.90
CA PHE A 268 8.24 0.56 -14.08
C PHE A 268 8.75 1.42 -12.93
N LEU A 269 9.49 2.48 -13.27
CA LEU A 269 9.81 3.57 -12.36
C LEU A 269 8.87 4.74 -12.60
N PHE A 270 8.32 5.30 -11.53
CA PHE A 270 7.48 6.48 -11.60
C PHE A 270 8.06 7.59 -10.74
N ARG A 271 8.08 8.80 -11.32
CA ARG A 271 8.27 10.02 -10.55
C ARG A 271 6.93 10.41 -9.93
N TYR A 272 6.93 10.64 -8.62
CA TYR A 272 5.76 11.12 -7.90
C TYR A 272 6.00 12.49 -7.28
N GLU A 273 4.93 13.27 -7.16
CA GLU A 273 4.94 14.63 -6.62
C GLU A 273 3.81 14.84 -5.59
N TYR A 274 4.17 15.49 -4.48
CA TYR A 274 3.24 15.97 -3.47
C TYR A 274 3.37 17.48 -3.30
N LEU A 275 2.24 18.18 -3.40
CA LEU A 275 2.17 19.63 -3.21
C LEU A 275 2.03 19.98 -1.72
N LEU A 276 3.14 19.89 -0.99
CA LEU A 276 3.21 20.11 0.47
C LEU A 276 3.88 21.46 0.78
N GLY A 277 3.10 22.53 0.85
CA GLY A 277 3.62 23.86 1.16
C GLY A 277 4.28 24.55 -0.04
N ASP A 278 5.38 25.27 0.20
CA ASP A 278 6.03 26.12 -0.81
C ASP A 278 6.92 25.36 -1.79
N GLU A 279 7.50 24.21 -1.38
CA GLU A 279 8.31 23.36 -2.26
C GLU A 279 7.65 21.99 -2.41
N PRO A 280 7.42 21.51 -3.66
CA PRO A 280 6.83 20.20 -3.87
C PRO A 280 7.81 19.10 -3.44
N LEU A 281 7.31 18.11 -2.73
CA LEU A 281 8.06 16.90 -2.45
C LEU A 281 8.00 15.98 -3.68
N MET A 282 9.14 15.77 -4.31
CA MET A 282 9.30 14.84 -5.43
C MET A 282 10.21 13.67 -5.05
N ASN A 283 9.94 12.50 -5.61
CA ASN A 283 10.86 11.37 -5.61
C ASN A 283 10.54 10.37 -6.73
N ILE A 284 11.31 9.29 -6.82
CA ILE A 284 11.07 8.17 -7.73
C ILE A 284 10.82 6.90 -6.91
N ALA A 285 9.86 6.09 -7.36
CA ALA A 285 9.53 4.79 -6.78
C ALA A 285 9.40 3.74 -7.88
N ILE A 286 9.54 2.47 -7.49
CA ILE A 286 9.31 1.33 -8.37
C ILE A 286 7.89 0.80 -8.15
N ALA A 287 7.19 0.50 -9.24
CA ALA A 287 5.85 -0.07 -9.19
C ALA A 287 5.84 -1.59 -9.39
N THR A 288 6.82 -2.13 -10.11
CA THR A 288 6.92 -3.57 -10.42
C THR A 288 8.41 -3.99 -10.44
N PRO A 289 8.73 -5.24 -10.06
CA PRO A 289 7.81 -6.34 -9.78
C PRO A 289 7.18 -6.29 -8.39
N GLU A 290 7.75 -5.53 -7.47
CA GLU A 290 7.15 -5.20 -6.18
C GLU A 290 7.10 -3.68 -6.01
N VAL A 291 5.98 -3.17 -5.50
CA VAL A 291 5.83 -1.73 -5.26
C VAL A 291 6.65 -1.33 -4.04
N GLN A 292 7.62 -0.44 -4.24
CA GLN A 292 8.51 0.01 -3.17
C GLN A 292 8.89 1.49 -3.34
N SER A 293 9.20 2.14 -2.22
CA SER A 293 9.72 3.50 -2.18
C SER A 293 10.73 3.66 -1.05
N VAL A 294 11.62 4.65 -1.18
CA VAL A 294 12.59 5.01 -0.14
C VAL A 294 12.46 6.48 0.25
N THR A 295 13.02 6.83 1.40
CA THR A 295 13.03 8.21 1.90
C THR A 295 14.12 9.07 1.24
N ALA A 296 15.21 8.44 0.78
CA ALA A 296 16.29 9.11 0.08
C ALA A 296 15.81 9.71 -1.26
N ASP A 297 16.37 10.85 -1.64
CA ASP A 297 16.04 11.52 -2.90
C ASP A 297 16.72 10.85 -4.09
N LEU A 298 15.93 10.13 -4.87
CA LEU A 298 16.39 9.40 -6.05
C LEU A 298 16.35 10.24 -7.33
N THR A 299 15.90 11.50 -7.29
CA THR A 299 15.70 12.32 -8.50
C THR A 299 16.99 12.67 -9.26
N HIS A 300 18.14 12.43 -8.63
CA HIS A 300 19.47 12.60 -9.22
C HIS A 300 20.17 11.28 -9.53
N CYS A 301 19.54 10.13 -9.25
CA CYS A 301 20.06 8.81 -9.59
C CYS A 301 19.67 8.46 -11.04
N ASN A 302 20.55 7.74 -11.73
CA ASN A 302 20.20 7.16 -13.02
C ASN A 302 19.20 5.98 -12.82
N PRO A 303 18.42 5.59 -13.84
CA PRO A 303 17.46 4.50 -13.71
C PRO A 303 18.09 3.16 -13.29
N GLU A 304 19.27 2.82 -13.82
CA GLU A 304 19.99 1.58 -13.50
C GLU A 304 20.28 1.44 -11.99
N ASP A 305 20.70 2.53 -11.35
CA ASP A 305 20.96 2.61 -9.91
C ASP A 305 19.69 2.51 -9.09
N ILE A 306 18.59 3.09 -9.59
CA ILE A 306 17.29 2.99 -8.92
C ILE A 306 16.77 1.56 -8.99
N TYR A 307 16.86 0.89 -10.14
CA TYR A 307 16.53 -0.54 -10.24
C TYR A 307 17.42 -1.39 -9.35
N ALA A 308 18.73 -1.13 -9.33
CA ALA A 308 19.66 -1.82 -8.46
C ALA A 308 19.31 -1.66 -6.97
N LEU A 309 19.01 -0.43 -6.53
CA LEU A 309 18.57 -0.16 -5.16
C LEU A 309 17.43 -1.09 -4.74
N PHE A 310 16.36 -1.12 -5.54
CA PHE A 310 15.16 -1.92 -5.25
C PHE A 310 15.37 -3.42 -5.46
N ALA A 311 16.21 -3.85 -6.40
CA ALA A 311 16.52 -5.26 -6.61
C ALA A 311 17.31 -5.89 -5.46
N ALA A 312 18.05 -5.07 -4.69
CA ALA A 312 18.75 -5.52 -3.49
C ALA A 312 17.89 -5.43 -2.23
N GLU A 313 16.85 -4.59 -2.24
CA GLU A 313 15.93 -4.41 -1.12
C GLU A 313 15.19 -5.73 -0.85
N GLY A 314 15.22 -6.21 0.40
CA GLY A 314 14.55 -7.46 0.78
C GLY A 314 15.29 -8.76 0.41
N VAL A 315 16.45 -8.70 -0.25
CA VAL A 315 17.27 -9.89 -0.51
C VAL A 315 17.77 -10.48 0.81
N THR A 316 17.39 -11.71 1.10
CA THR A 316 17.82 -12.46 2.29
C THR A 316 18.66 -13.68 1.90
N HIS A 317 19.95 -13.64 2.22
CA HIS A 317 20.85 -14.75 1.95
C HIS A 317 21.91 -14.86 3.05
N ASN A 318 22.31 -16.08 3.43
CA ASN A 318 23.27 -16.28 4.53
C ASN A 318 24.67 -15.70 4.25
N GLU A 319 24.99 -15.49 2.97
CA GLU A 319 26.26 -14.90 2.52
C GLU A 319 26.13 -13.42 2.13
N ILE A 320 24.95 -12.82 2.33
CA ILE A 320 24.71 -11.39 2.14
C ILE A 320 24.23 -10.82 3.47
N PHE A 321 25.12 -10.13 4.19
CA PHE A 321 24.79 -9.53 5.47
C PHE A 321 25.70 -8.34 5.78
N GLU A 322 25.27 -7.50 6.72
CA GLU A 322 25.97 -6.30 7.15
C GLU A 322 26.40 -6.38 8.62
N MET A 323 27.54 -5.76 8.92
CA MET A 323 28.00 -5.51 10.29
C MET A 323 28.22 -4.01 10.47
N TYR A 324 27.53 -3.43 11.46
CA TYR A 324 27.70 -2.02 11.80
C TYR A 324 28.99 -1.79 12.59
N ALA A 325 29.51 -0.56 12.55
CA ALA A 325 30.79 -0.20 13.17
C ALA A 325 30.95 -0.64 14.64
N ASN A 326 29.85 -0.73 15.40
CA ASN A 326 29.85 -1.10 16.82
C ASN A 326 29.96 -2.61 17.08
N ASP A 327 29.67 -3.44 16.08
CA ASP A 327 29.54 -4.91 16.23
C ASP A 327 30.74 -5.67 15.63
N LEU A 328 31.79 -4.96 15.23
CA LEU A 328 32.93 -5.50 14.50
C LEU A 328 33.94 -6.23 15.40
N ASP A 329 34.34 -7.43 14.96
CA ASP A 329 35.37 -8.23 15.62
C ASP A 329 36.80 -7.79 15.25
N SER A 330 37.79 -8.45 15.86
CA SER A 330 39.22 -8.17 15.64
C SER A 330 39.68 -8.46 14.21
N GLN A 331 39.02 -9.37 13.50
CA GLN A 331 39.39 -9.77 12.14
C GLN A 331 38.87 -8.75 11.12
N ALA A 332 37.63 -8.29 11.28
CA ALA A 332 37.01 -7.24 10.48
C ALA A 332 37.82 -5.93 10.48
N LYS A 333 38.49 -5.60 11.60
CA LYS A 333 39.36 -4.41 11.70
C LYS A 333 40.51 -4.41 10.69
N ILE A 334 41.06 -5.59 10.36
CA ILE A 334 42.16 -5.70 9.39
C ILE A 334 41.64 -5.40 7.98
N ASP A 335 40.47 -5.94 7.64
CA ASP A 335 39.84 -5.73 6.33
C ASP A 335 39.42 -4.29 6.12
N ILE A 336 38.84 -3.68 7.15
CA ILE A 336 38.47 -2.27 7.14
C ILE A 336 39.69 -1.40 6.91
N ALA A 337 40.80 -1.64 7.62
CA ALA A 337 42.02 -0.87 7.41
C ALA A 337 42.56 -1.01 5.98
N ARG A 338 42.41 -2.20 5.37
CA ARG A 338 42.79 -2.44 3.96
C ARG A 338 41.87 -1.70 2.99
N LEU A 339 40.55 -1.75 3.19
CA LEU A 339 39.56 -1.08 2.34
C LEU A 339 39.63 0.44 2.48
N GLN A 340 39.83 0.96 3.69
CA GLN A 340 40.04 2.40 3.94
C GLN A 340 41.31 2.91 3.25
N ARG A 341 42.41 2.15 3.30
CA ARG A 341 43.63 2.52 2.58
C ARG A 341 43.38 2.58 1.07
N ARG A 342 42.63 1.63 0.52
CA ARG A 342 42.26 1.64 -0.90
C ARG A 342 41.39 2.83 -1.27
N ALA A 343 40.38 3.14 -0.45
CA ALA A 343 39.59 4.35 -0.64
C ALA A 343 40.50 5.60 -0.64
N HIS A 344 41.41 5.70 0.31
CA HIS A 344 42.37 6.81 0.36
C HIS A 344 43.25 6.87 -0.91
N ASP A 345 43.79 5.74 -1.36
CA ASP A 345 44.61 5.64 -2.57
C ASP A 345 43.83 6.01 -3.86
N ARG A 346 42.49 5.91 -3.83
CA ARG A 346 41.58 6.33 -4.90
C ARG A 346 41.11 7.79 -4.79
N GLY A 347 41.63 8.55 -3.82
CA GLY A 347 41.38 9.98 -3.68
C GLY A 347 40.18 10.34 -2.79
N TYR A 348 39.69 9.40 -1.98
CA TYR A 348 38.70 9.68 -0.94
C TYR A 348 39.38 10.18 0.34
N GLU A 349 38.86 11.27 0.90
CA GLU A 349 39.33 11.90 2.12
C GLU A 349 38.26 11.80 3.23
N GLN A 350 38.66 12.04 4.48
CA GLN A 350 37.75 12.03 5.64
C GLN A 350 36.86 10.77 5.76
N ILE A 351 37.43 9.61 5.44
CA ILE A 351 36.69 8.35 5.36
C ILE A 351 36.22 7.91 6.76
N GLN A 352 34.92 7.98 7.02
CA GLN A 352 34.26 7.54 8.23
C GLN A 352 33.42 6.28 7.95
N LEU A 353 33.87 5.16 8.52
CA LEU A 353 33.17 3.87 8.41
C LEU A 353 31.76 3.97 8.99
N ILE A 354 30.78 3.51 8.22
CA ILE A 354 29.40 3.31 8.69
C ILE A 354 29.11 1.82 8.86
N GLN A 355 29.39 1.02 7.82
CA GLN A 355 29.15 -0.42 7.84
C GLN A 355 30.15 -1.20 6.98
N LEU A 356 30.32 -2.48 7.34
CA LEU A 356 31.03 -3.48 6.56
C LEU A 356 30.02 -4.53 6.07
N GLY A 357 29.79 -4.56 4.76
CA GLY A 357 28.97 -5.54 4.08
C GLY A 357 29.76 -6.78 3.65
N PHE A 358 29.05 -7.90 3.59
CA PHE A 358 29.52 -9.16 3.02
C PHE A 358 28.60 -9.52 1.86
N PHE A 359 29.18 -9.89 0.71
CA PHE A 359 28.44 -10.27 -0.48
C PHE A 359 29.16 -11.43 -1.18
N PHE A 360 28.65 -12.66 -1.04
CA PHE A 360 29.24 -13.88 -1.63
C PHE A 360 30.76 -14.01 -1.41
N GLY A 361 31.19 -13.76 -0.17
CA GLY A 361 32.59 -13.82 0.24
C GLY A 361 33.39 -12.52 0.05
N ASP A 362 32.89 -11.56 -0.73
CA ASP A 362 33.47 -10.23 -0.84
C ASP A 362 33.18 -9.39 0.40
N ARG A 363 34.17 -8.61 0.83
CA ARG A 363 34.07 -7.64 1.92
C ARG A 363 33.96 -6.25 1.33
N VAL A 364 32.94 -5.51 1.76
CA VAL A 364 32.55 -4.24 1.15
C VAL A 364 32.43 -3.17 2.22
N LEU A 365 33.25 -2.13 2.13
CA LEU A 365 33.23 -0.99 3.03
C LEU A 365 32.20 0.02 2.52
N SER A 366 31.23 0.41 3.34
CA SER A 366 30.41 1.61 3.09
C SER A 366 30.74 2.69 4.11
N ALA A 367 31.12 3.87 3.61
CA ALA A 367 31.65 4.94 4.43
C ALA A 367 31.18 6.32 3.93
N GLU A 368 31.01 7.24 4.86
CA GLU A 368 30.97 8.66 4.52
C GLU A 368 32.39 9.10 4.16
N ALA A 369 32.53 9.90 3.11
CA ALA A 369 33.81 10.43 2.67
C ALA A 369 33.64 11.77 1.96
N THR A 370 34.75 12.41 1.66
CA THR A 370 34.83 13.58 0.78
C THR A 370 35.67 13.23 -0.44
N ARG A 371 35.22 13.59 -1.65
CA ARG A 371 36.01 13.48 -2.88
C ARG A 371 35.98 14.81 -3.61
N ALA A 372 37.14 15.36 -3.93
CA ALA A 372 37.28 16.67 -4.59
C ALA A 372 36.47 17.80 -3.91
N GLY A 373 36.40 17.79 -2.57
CA GLY A 373 35.66 18.79 -1.77
C GLY A 373 34.15 18.56 -1.67
N VAL A 374 33.61 17.49 -2.25
CA VAL A 374 32.19 17.13 -2.18
C VAL A 374 31.99 15.97 -1.20
N ALA A 375 31.10 16.14 -0.23
CA ALA A 375 30.72 15.09 0.70
C ALA A 375 29.81 14.05 0.02
N GLY A 376 29.83 12.81 0.50
CA GLY A 376 29.04 11.73 -0.08
C GLY A 376 29.35 10.38 0.56
N ILE A 377 28.81 9.32 -0.05
CA ILE A 377 29.00 7.95 0.37
C ILE A 377 29.89 7.22 -0.64
N VAL A 378 30.91 6.54 -0.14
CA VAL A 378 31.73 5.62 -0.93
C VAL A 378 31.46 4.18 -0.50
N VAL A 379 31.31 3.31 -1.49
CA VAL A 379 31.24 1.86 -1.32
C VAL A 379 32.45 1.24 -2.00
N VAL A 380 33.29 0.50 -1.26
CA VAL A 380 34.59 -0.01 -1.76
C VAL A 380 34.74 -1.49 -1.46
N ASP A 381 35.11 -2.28 -2.46
CA ASP A 381 35.46 -3.70 -2.29
C ASP A 381 36.92 -4.00 -2.69
N ALA A 382 37.23 -5.29 -2.92
CA ALA A 382 38.55 -5.75 -3.31
C ALA A 382 38.93 -5.48 -4.79
N ALA A 383 37.99 -5.08 -5.64
CA ALA A 383 38.19 -4.83 -7.06
C ALA A 383 37.87 -3.37 -7.44
N ASP A 384 36.78 -2.80 -6.94
CA ASP A 384 36.15 -1.59 -7.46
C ASP A 384 35.60 -0.66 -6.35
N ASP A 385 35.14 0.53 -6.73
CA ASP A 385 34.44 1.49 -5.86
C ASP A 385 33.28 2.18 -6.56
N VAL A 386 32.27 2.51 -5.79
CA VAL A 386 31.12 3.32 -6.22
C VAL A 386 31.03 4.55 -5.34
N TRP A 387 30.83 5.72 -5.97
CA TRP A 387 30.72 7.01 -5.29
C TRP A 387 29.36 7.64 -5.52
N PHE A 388 28.72 8.05 -4.43
CA PHE A 388 27.46 8.76 -4.43
C PHE A 388 27.66 10.13 -3.78
N ALA A 389 27.80 11.16 -4.60
CA ALA A 389 27.90 12.54 -4.13
C ALA A 389 26.59 12.96 -3.42
N GLN A 390 26.70 13.66 -2.29
CA GLN A 390 25.54 14.18 -1.58
C GLN A 390 24.94 15.36 -2.35
N GLN A 391 23.77 15.12 -2.98
CA GLN A 391 23.04 16.15 -3.73
C GLN A 391 21.96 16.83 -2.88
N ASN A 392 21.23 16.07 -2.06
CA ASN A 392 20.17 16.57 -1.19
C ASN A 392 20.57 16.37 0.29
N VAL A 393 20.68 17.46 1.04
CA VAL A 393 21.06 17.41 2.46
C VAL A 393 19.91 16.96 3.36
N GLN A 394 18.66 17.22 2.96
CA GLN A 394 17.48 16.86 3.75
C GLN A 394 17.08 15.39 3.57
N ARG A 395 17.32 14.84 2.38
CA ARG A 395 17.00 13.44 2.03
C ARG A 395 18.19 12.79 1.32
N PRO A 396 19.37 12.69 1.98
CA PRO A 396 20.56 12.11 1.36
C PRO A 396 20.39 10.60 1.15
N LEU A 397 21.09 10.05 0.16
CA LEU A 397 21.37 8.62 0.11
C LEU A 397 22.18 8.23 1.35
N THR A 398 21.71 7.20 2.05
CA THR A 398 22.41 6.65 3.21
C THR A 398 23.46 5.63 2.79
N ALA A 399 24.32 5.22 3.74
CA ALA A 399 25.25 4.11 3.51
C ALA A 399 24.53 2.78 3.20
N GLN A 400 23.30 2.61 3.70
CA GLN A 400 22.49 1.45 3.38
C GLN A 400 21.99 1.50 1.93
N ASP A 401 21.45 2.65 1.50
CA ASP A 401 20.98 2.83 0.12
C ASP A 401 22.12 2.60 -0.87
N ALA A 402 23.28 3.23 -0.62
CA ALA A 402 24.47 3.06 -1.45
C ALA A 402 24.94 1.59 -1.52
N TYR A 403 24.91 0.88 -0.39
CA TYR A 403 25.26 -0.54 -0.36
C TYR A 403 24.25 -1.41 -1.11
N ASN A 404 22.95 -1.09 -0.99
CA ASN A 404 21.89 -1.76 -1.74
C ASN A 404 22.06 -1.53 -3.25
N ILE A 405 22.35 -0.31 -3.70
CA ILE A 405 22.68 -0.04 -5.11
C ILE A 405 23.86 -0.92 -5.56
N TYR A 406 24.95 -0.96 -4.79
CA TYR A 406 26.10 -1.80 -5.11
C TYR A 406 25.75 -3.30 -5.21
N LYS A 407 25.00 -3.84 -4.23
CA LYS A 407 24.52 -5.23 -4.25
C LYS A 407 23.64 -5.48 -5.48
N GLY A 408 22.72 -4.57 -5.74
CA GLY A 408 21.74 -4.63 -6.81
C GLY A 408 22.39 -4.66 -8.18
N ARG A 409 23.42 -3.82 -8.41
CA ARG A 409 24.20 -3.84 -9.65
C ARG A 409 24.80 -5.21 -9.90
N LYS A 410 25.45 -5.81 -8.88
CA LYS A 410 26.04 -7.15 -9.00
C LYS A 410 24.98 -8.24 -9.23
N LEU A 411 23.84 -8.16 -8.54
CA LEU A 411 22.73 -9.09 -8.73
C LEU A 411 22.16 -8.98 -10.14
N LEU A 412 21.74 -7.79 -10.55
CA LEU A 412 21.13 -7.56 -11.86
C LEU A 412 22.08 -7.93 -13.01
N ALA A 413 23.38 -7.64 -12.90
CA ALA A 413 24.37 -8.08 -13.90
C ALA A 413 24.47 -9.61 -13.99
N THR A 414 24.36 -10.31 -12.86
CA THR A 414 24.37 -11.79 -12.84
C THR A 414 23.14 -12.38 -13.53
N PHE A 415 21.96 -11.80 -13.31
CA PHE A 415 20.71 -12.26 -13.93
C PHE A 415 20.55 -11.77 -15.37
N ASN A 416 21.23 -10.69 -15.76
CA ASN A 416 21.09 -10.04 -17.06
C ASN A 416 22.46 -9.80 -17.72
N PRO A 417 23.25 -10.86 -18.01
CA PRO A 417 24.61 -10.73 -18.53
C PRO A 417 24.70 -10.03 -19.89
N GLU A 418 23.60 -10.01 -20.66
CA GLU A 418 23.54 -9.36 -21.97
C GLU A 418 23.46 -7.84 -21.86
N LEU A 419 22.89 -7.29 -20.77
CA LEU A 419 22.84 -5.84 -20.53
C LEU A 419 24.23 -5.27 -20.20
N ASP A 420 25.11 -6.07 -19.60
CA ASP A 420 26.49 -5.69 -19.28
C ASP A 420 27.36 -5.56 -20.57
N SER A 421 27.07 -6.40 -21.58
CA SER A 421 27.85 -6.44 -22.84
C SER A 421 27.63 -5.26 -23.79
N GLN A 422 26.53 -4.50 -23.63
CA GLN A 422 26.30 -3.28 -24.42
C GLN A 422 27.13 -2.09 -23.92
N HIS A 423 27.64 -2.15 -22.68
CA HIS A 423 28.44 -1.09 -22.06
C HIS A 423 29.92 -1.11 -22.44
N GLU A 424 30.50 -2.25 -22.84
CA GLU A 424 31.89 -2.30 -23.33
C GLU A 424 32.09 -1.71 -24.75
N THR A 425 31.02 -1.35 -25.46
CA THR A 425 31.09 -0.93 -26.87
C THR A 425 30.76 0.55 -27.15
N SER A 426 30.55 1.37 -26.11
CA SER A 426 30.49 2.83 -26.29
C SER A 426 31.91 3.42 -26.25
N PRO A 427 32.50 3.86 -27.38
CA PRO A 427 33.81 4.49 -27.33
C PRO A 427 33.64 5.87 -26.71
N GLU A 428 34.38 6.13 -25.63
CA GLU A 428 34.64 7.47 -25.12
C GLU A 428 34.97 8.39 -26.30
N SER A 429 34.11 9.38 -26.55
CA SER A 429 34.39 10.43 -27.50
C SER A 429 35.54 11.28 -26.93
N ASN A 430 36.77 10.87 -27.25
CA ASN A 430 37.95 11.71 -27.13
C ASN A 430 37.70 12.97 -27.96
N SER A 431 37.43 14.07 -27.28
CA SER A 431 37.53 15.41 -27.84
C SER A 431 39.02 15.74 -27.94
N ASP A 432 39.59 15.34 -29.07
CA ASP A 432 40.91 15.79 -29.50
C ASP A 432 40.78 17.27 -29.92
N ASP A 433 41.14 18.16 -28.99
CA ASP A 433 41.39 19.57 -29.29
C ASP A 433 42.58 19.64 -30.27
N SER A 434 42.29 20.05 -31.50
CA SER A 434 43.30 20.44 -32.48
C SER A 434 43.07 21.90 -32.91
N VAL A 435 44.01 22.73 -32.44
CA VAL A 435 44.57 23.99 -32.99
C VAL A 435 43.62 25.08 -33.49
#